data_AF-A0A954MRK4-F1
#
_entry.id   AF-A0A954MRK4-F1
#
_cell.length_a   1.000
_cell.length_b   1.000
_cell.length_c   1.000
_cell.angle_alpha   90.00
_cell.angle_beta   90.00
_cell.angle_gamma   90.00
#
_symmetry.space_group_name_H-M   'P 1'
#
loop_
_entity.id
_entity.type
_entity.pdbx_description
1 polymer ?
#
loop_
_entity_poly.entity_id
_entity_poly.type
_entity_poly.pdbx_seq_one_letter_code
_entity_poly.pdbx_strand_id
1 'polypeptide(L)'
;MSSADVPDDATHALPTVGTSDRMDIPDEWPPSMKIAILSQKANLYSTQRLKQAGEQRGHKVDVIDYLRCYMDITSHRPRVIYAGRELSDYDAIIPRIGATYTFYGTAVVRQFEVMGVFSANESQAITRSRDKLRCLQLLAREG
;
A
#
# COMPACT_ATOMS: atom_id res chain seq x y z
N MET A 1 -68.95 -11.91 -7.07
CA MET A 1 -67.95 -12.97 -6.83
C MET A 1 -66.82 -12.71 -7.79
N SER A 2 -65.55 -12.58 -7.45
CA SER A 2 -64.77 -12.40 -6.23
C SER A 2 -63.33 -12.44 -6.74
N SER A 3 -62.43 -11.75 -6.05
CA SER A 3 -60.98 -12.00 -6.07
C SER A 3 -60.23 -11.39 -7.25
N ALA A 4 -59.04 -10.83 -7.10
CA ALA A 4 -58.29 -10.23 -6.00
C ALA A 4 -56.98 -9.77 -6.68
N ASP A 5 -56.47 -8.60 -6.32
CA ASP A 5 -55.07 -8.24 -6.53
C ASP A 5 -54.14 -9.37 -6.06
N VAL A 6 -53.18 -9.77 -6.89
CA VAL A 6 -52.02 -10.59 -6.50
C VAL A 6 -50.77 -9.99 -7.17
N PRO A 7 -49.70 -9.72 -6.41
CA PRO A 7 -48.60 -8.84 -6.82
C PRO A 7 -47.52 -9.54 -7.65
N ASP A 8 -46.78 -8.71 -8.40
CA ASP A 8 -45.59 -9.06 -9.16
C ASP A 8 -44.38 -9.15 -8.20
N ASP A 9 -44.06 -10.36 -7.74
CA ASP A 9 -42.82 -10.62 -7.01
C ASP A 9 -42.24 -11.99 -7.38
N ALA A 10 -41.27 -11.99 -8.28
CA ALA A 10 -40.33 -13.10 -8.46
C ALA A 10 -39.01 -12.60 -9.07
N THR A 11 -38.37 -11.62 -8.43
CA THR A 11 -36.92 -11.43 -8.61
C THR A 11 -36.23 -12.44 -7.72
N HIS A 12 -35.71 -13.52 -8.33
CA HIS A 12 -34.89 -14.52 -7.66
C HIS A 12 -33.69 -13.85 -6.97
N ALA A 13 -33.80 -13.68 -5.65
CA ALA A 13 -32.74 -13.18 -4.81
C ALA A 13 -31.57 -14.17 -4.78
N LEU A 14 -30.39 -13.71 -5.22
CA LEU A 14 -29.13 -14.37 -4.93
C LEU A 14 -28.88 -14.34 -3.42
N PRO A 15 -28.27 -15.40 -2.84
CA PRO A 15 -28.06 -15.48 -1.40
C PRO A 15 -27.14 -14.35 -0.92
N THR A 16 -27.64 -13.55 0.02
CA THR A 16 -26.89 -12.51 0.72
C THR A 16 -25.87 -13.15 1.65
N VAL A 17 -24.62 -13.23 1.20
CA VAL A 17 -23.48 -13.50 2.09
C VAL A 17 -23.42 -12.41 3.16
N GLY A 18 -23.44 -12.85 4.41
CA GLY A 18 -23.46 -12.01 5.61
C GLY A 18 -22.40 -10.93 5.58
N THR A 19 -22.85 -9.68 5.70
CA THR A 19 -22.02 -8.47 5.78
C THR A 19 -21.46 -8.31 7.20
N SER A 20 -20.61 -9.24 7.63
CA SER A 20 -19.92 -9.17 8.94
C SER A 20 -18.41 -9.28 8.77
N ASP A 21 -17.85 -8.44 7.90
CA ASP A 21 -16.48 -7.95 8.02
C ASP A 21 -16.37 -6.62 7.27
N ARG A 22 -17.24 -5.67 7.66
CA ARG A 22 -17.01 -4.27 7.32
C ARG A 22 -15.74 -3.89 8.06
N MET A 23 -14.61 -3.95 7.36
CA MET A 23 -13.40 -3.24 7.74
C MET A 23 -13.84 -1.80 8.04
N ASP A 24 -13.85 -1.42 9.32
CA ASP A 24 -14.33 -0.13 9.80
C ASP A 24 -13.50 0.97 9.11
N ILE A 25 -14.03 1.50 8.01
CA ILE A 25 -13.50 2.70 7.38
C ILE A 25 -14.07 3.84 8.23
N PRO A 26 -13.26 4.53 9.04
CA PRO A 26 -13.79 5.59 9.87
C PRO A 26 -14.38 6.69 8.98
N ASP A 27 -15.54 7.24 9.37
CA ASP A 27 -16.21 8.34 8.66
C ASP A 27 -15.30 9.57 8.51
N GLU A 28 -14.30 9.70 9.39
CA GLU A 28 -13.23 10.69 9.32
C GLU A 28 -11.87 9.99 9.24
N TRP A 29 -11.10 10.28 8.19
CA TRP A 29 -9.72 9.82 8.08
C TRP A 29 -8.85 10.52 9.14
N PRO A 30 -7.78 9.87 9.68
CA PRO A 30 -6.82 10.54 10.56
C PRO A 30 -6.32 11.89 9.99
N PRO A 31 -5.82 12.80 10.84
CA PRO A 31 -5.33 14.11 10.42
C PRO A 31 -4.37 14.00 9.22
N SER A 32 -4.31 15.05 8.39
CA SER A 32 -3.52 15.11 7.16
C SER A 32 -2.12 14.49 7.31
N MET A 33 -1.94 13.27 6.81
CA MET A 33 -0.66 12.57 6.80
C MET A 33 0.21 12.97 5.61
N LYS A 34 1.52 12.78 5.77
CA LYS A 34 2.51 12.86 4.70
C LYS A 34 2.96 11.45 4.30
N ILE A 35 2.59 11.07 3.08
CA ILE A 35 2.77 9.72 2.53
C ILE A 35 3.78 9.76 1.38
N ALA A 36 4.76 8.86 1.38
CA ALA A 36 5.66 8.67 0.24
C ALA A 36 5.27 7.43 -0.58
N ILE A 37 5.10 7.59 -1.89
CA ILE A 37 5.01 6.47 -2.83
C ILE A 37 6.39 6.21 -3.42
N LEU A 38 7.00 5.08 -3.07
CA LEU A 38 8.31 4.68 -3.59
C LEU A 38 8.15 4.00 -4.95
N SER A 39 8.35 4.74 -6.05
CA SER A 39 8.12 4.27 -7.42
C SER A 39 9.14 4.85 -8.39
N GLN A 40 9.68 4.04 -9.32
CA GLN A 40 10.65 4.50 -10.34
C GLN A 40 10.09 5.60 -11.24
N LYS A 41 8.77 5.59 -11.47
CA LYS A 41 8.10 6.50 -12.40
C LYS A 41 6.83 7.05 -11.76
N ALA A 42 6.73 8.37 -11.74
CA ALA A 42 5.54 9.07 -11.24
C ALA A 42 4.39 9.11 -12.26
N ASN A 43 4.68 8.90 -13.54
CA ASN A 43 3.68 8.94 -14.62
C ASN A 43 2.96 7.60 -14.86
N LEU A 44 3.29 6.55 -14.09
CA LEU A 44 2.56 5.28 -14.19
C LEU A 44 1.14 5.45 -13.68
N TYR A 45 0.16 4.95 -14.42
CA TYR A 45 -1.26 5.06 -14.06
C TYR A 45 -1.53 4.64 -12.60
N SER A 46 -1.04 3.48 -12.18
CA SER A 46 -1.23 3.01 -10.78
C SER A 46 -0.67 3.96 -9.73
N THR A 47 0.49 4.58 -10.00
CA THR A 47 1.13 5.53 -9.08
C THR A 47 0.35 6.84 -9.03
N GLN A 48 -0.12 7.32 -10.19
CA GLN A 48 -0.97 8.52 -10.28
C GLN A 48 -2.30 8.32 -9.56
N ARG A 49 -2.94 7.15 -9.72
CA ARG A 49 -4.20 6.83 -9.05
C ARG A 49 -4.05 6.74 -7.54
N LEU A 50 -2.98 6.12 -7.05
CA LEU A 50 -2.67 6.11 -5.61
C LEU A 50 -2.45 7.53 -5.07
N LYS A 51 -1.68 8.34 -5.79
CA LYS A 51 -1.45 9.74 -5.44
C LYS A 51 -2.77 10.52 -5.34
N GLN A 52 -3.57 10.49 -6.41
CA GLN A 52 -4.88 11.16 -6.45
C GLN A 52 -5.80 10.70 -5.33
N ALA A 53 -5.87 9.40 -5.06
CA ALA A 53 -6.73 8.84 -4.02
C ALA A 53 -6.31 9.27 -2.60
N GLY A 54 -5.02 9.48 -2.35
CA GLY A 54 -4.53 10.02 -1.09
C GLY A 54 -4.75 11.53 -0.98
N GLU A 55 -4.51 12.28 -2.05
CA GLU A 55 -4.78 13.73 -2.11
C GLU A 55 -6.28 14.04 -1.92
N GLN A 56 -7.17 13.24 -2.52
CA GLN A 56 -8.62 13.36 -2.35
C GLN A 56 -9.10 13.11 -0.92
N ARG A 57 -8.31 12.37 -0.12
CA ARG A 57 -8.57 12.13 1.30
C ARG A 57 -7.89 13.17 2.21
N GLY A 58 -7.27 14.21 1.62
CA GLY A 58 -6.62 15.28 2.36
C GLY A 58 -5.21 14.93 2.87
N HIS A 59 -4.53 13.95 2.28
CA HIS A 59 -3.13 13.65 2.59
C HIS A 59 -2.19 14.35 1.64
N LYS A 60 -1.00 14.69 2.14
CA LYS A 60 0.12 15.08 1.30
C LYS A 60 0.79 13.83 0.76
N VAL A 61 0.80 13.67 -0.56
CA VAL A 61 1.37 12.48 -1.20
C VAL A 61 2.51 12.85 -2.14
N ASP A 62 3.72 12.43 -1.79
CA ASP A 62 4.92 12.63 -2.58
C ASP A 62 5.29 11.33 -3.31
N VAL A 63 5.66 11.43 -4.60
CA VAL A 63 6.17 10.27 -5.36
C VAL A 63 7.68 10.38 -5.46
N ILE A 64 8.37 9.35 -4.97
CA ILE A 64 9.82 9.33 -4.80
C ILE A 64 10.41 8.19 -5.62
N ASP A 65 11.35 8.52 -6.50
CA ASP A 65 12.14 7.53 -7.21
C ASP A 65 13.15 6.90 -6.25
N TYR A 66 12.82 5.71 -5.75
CA TYR A 66 13.65 5.00 -4.79
C TYR A 66 15.05 4.69 -5.31
N LEU A 67 15.28 4.65 -6.63
CA LEU A 67 16.61 4.43 -7.21
C LEU A 67 17.54 5.64 -7.07
N ARG A 68 16.99 6.82 -6.79
CA ARG A 68 17.74 8.07 -6.56
C ARG A 68 17.86 8.41 -5.09
N CYS A 69 17.35 7.56 -4.21
CA CYS A 69 17.58 7.67 -2.79
C CYS A 69 19.04 7.34 -2.46
N TYR A 70 19.55 7.86 -1.37
CA TYR A 70 20.82 7.46 -0.77
C TYR A 70 20.54 7.17 0.70
N MET A 71 21.09 6.07 1.21
CA MET A 71 20.90 5.68 2.61
C MET A 71 22.13 6.09 3.40
N ASP A 72 21.92 6.86 4.47
CA ASP A 72 22.94 7.07 5.48
C ASP A 72 22.73 6.03 6.58
N ILE A 73 23.65 5.06 6.66
CA ILE A 73 23.59 3.89 7.54
C ILE A 73 24.25 4.18 8.90
N THR A 74 24.59 5.44 9.18
CA THR A 74 25.21 5.81 10.46
C THR A 74 24.30 5.42 11.64
N SER A 75 24.81 4.61 12.57
CA SER A 75 24.04 3.89 13.59
C SER A 75 23.18 4.75 14.52
N HIS A 76 23.45 6.04 14.61
CA HIS A 76 22.75 6.95 15.53
C HIS A 76 21.69 7.84 14.85
N ARG A 77 21.71 7.94 13.50
CA ARG A 77 20.78 8.79 12.73
C ARG A 77 20.52 8.14 11.37
N PRO A 78 19.68 7.10 11.29
CA PRO A 78 19.30 6.50 10.02
C PRO A 78 18.57 7.54 9.17
N ARG A 79 19.04 7.79 7.96
CA ARG A 79 18.41 8.76 7.04
C ARG A 79 18.29 8.21 5.63
N VAL A 80 17.29 8.71 4.92
CA VAL A 80 17.17 8.58 3.46
C VAL A 80 17.29 9.97 2.86
N ILE A 81 18.18 10.13 1.89
CA ILE A 81 18.43 11.39 1.17
C ILE A 81 17.93 11.23 -0.25
N TYR A 82 17.21 12.22 -0.76
CA TYR A 82 16.74 12.28 -2.14
C TYR A 82 17.00 13.66 -2.71
N ALA A 83 17.69 13.72 -3.86
CA ALA A 83 18.07 14.98 -4.52
C ALA A 83 18.76 15.98 -3.56
N GLY A 84 19.65 15.49 -2.69
CA GLY A 84 20.38 16.30 -1.72
C GLY A 84 19.59 16.76 -0.50
N ARG A 85 18.33 16.33 -0.34
CA ARG A 85 17.48 16.66 0.81
C ARG A 85 17.16 15.40 1.61
N GLU A 86 17.13 15.53 2.92
CA GLU A 86 16.67 14.47 3.80
C GLU A 86 15.16 14.25 3.62
N LEU A 87 14.77 12.99 3.47
CA LEU A 87 13.37 12.56 3.43
C LEU A 87 12.89 12.32 4.86
N SER A 88 12.58 13.42 5.56
CA SER A 88 12.04 13.40 6.93
C SER A 88 10.51 13.53 6.95
N ASP A 89 9.91 13.25 8.11
CA ASP A 89 8.52 13.56 8.44
C ASP A 89 7.49 12.85 7.56
N TYR A 90 7.77 11.62 7.12
CA TYR A 90 6.77 10.77 6.48
C TYR A 90 6.11 9.90 7.53
N ASP A 91 4.78 9.88 7.54
CA ASP A 91 4.00 9.01 8.43
C ASP A 91 3.95 7.59 7.87
N ALA A 92 3.87 7.48 6.53
CA ALA A 92 3.76 6.21 5.84
C ALA A 92 4.47 6.19 4.48
N ILE A 93 4.88 4.99 4.06
CA ILE A 93 5.35 4.69 2.72
C ILE A 93 4.49 3.62 2.03
N ILE A 94 4.31 3.76 0.72
CA ILE A 94 3.69 2.78 -0.16
C ILE A 94 4.76 2.25 -1.13
N PRO A 95 5.34 1.07 -0.87
CA PRO A 95 6.41 0.53 -1.72
C PRO A 95 5.88 -0.01 -3.06
N ARG A 96 6.24 0.63 -4.17
CA ARG A 96 5.98 0.15 -5.54
C ARG A 96 7.30 -0.27 -6.19
N ILE A 97 7.92 -1.29 -5.61
CA ILE A 97 9.25 -1.77 -6.00
C ILE A 97 9.18 -2.66 -7.24
N GLY A 98 9.88 -2.26 -8.31
CA GLY A 98 10.01 -3.03 -9.53
C GLY A 98 10.85 -4.30 -9.34
N ALA A 99 10.48 -5.39 -10.02
CA ALA A 99 11.10 -6.72 -9.84
C ALA A 99 12.62 -6.73 -10.06
N THR A 100 13.11 -5.97 -11.04
CA THR A 100 14.54 -5.88 -11.40
C THR A 100 15.41 -5.30 -10.27
N TYR A 101 14.87 -4.38 -9.48
CA TYR A 101 15.63 -3.66 -8.43
C TYR A 101 15.13 -4.01 -7.04
N THR A 102 14.71 -5.26 -6.83
CA THR A 102 14.12 -5.70 -5.56
C THR A 102 15.09 -5.53 -4.40
N PHE A 103 16.36 -5.92 -4.55
CA PHE A 103 17.36 -5.83 -3.49
C PHE A 103 17.54 -4.39 -3.00
N TYR A 104 17.81 -3.46 -3.92
CA TYR A 104 18.01 -2.06 -3.55
C TYR A 104 16.72 -1.39 -3.06
N GLY A 105 15.59 -1.62 -3.74
CA GLY A 105 14.30 -1.05 -3.34
C GLY A 105 13.87 -1.52 -1.95
N THR A 106 14.08 -2.79 -1.61
CA THR A 106 13.77 -3.30 -0.26
C THR A 106 14.74 -2.79 0.80
N ALA A 107 16.00 -2.51 0.45
CA ALA A 107 16.93 -1.83 1.36
C ALA A 107 16.46 -0.41 1.72
N VAL A 108 15.98 0.35 0.73
CA VAL A 108 15.39 1.68 0.97
C VAL A 108 14.14 1.59 1.84
N VAL A 109 13.24 0.63 1.56
CA VAL A 109 12.05 0.38 2.40
C VAL A 109 12.46 0.05 3.84
N ARG A 110 13.46 -0.83 4.01
CA ARG A 110 13.98 -1.19 5.33
C ARG A 110 14.56 0.01 6.06
N GLN A 111 15.23 0.92 5.36
CA GLN A 111 15.74 2.14 5.97
C GLN A 111 14.59 3.00 6.53
N PHE A 112 13.48 3.14 5.81
CA PHE A 112 12.28 3.80 6.32
C PHE A 112 11.67 3.08 7.53
N GLU A 113 11.65 1.74 7.53
CA GLU A 113 11.20 0.96 8.70
C GLU A 113 12.07 1.23 9.93
N VAL A 114 13.39 1.28 9.76
CA VAL A 114 14.35 1.61 10.84
C VAL A 114 14.18 3.05 11.33
N MET A 115 13.76 3.96 10.45
CA MET A 115 13.38 5.34 10.80
C MET A 115 12.03 5.43 11.53
N GLY A 116 11.31 4.32 11.71
CA GLY A 116 10.01 4.29 12.37
C GLY A 116 8.83 4.69 11.49
N VAL A 117 9.03 4.76 10.16
CA VAL A 117 7.95 5.11 9.21
C VAL A 117 7.14 3.86 8.89
N PHE A 118 5.81 3.98 8.91
CA PHE A 118 4.92 2.87 8.58
C PHE A 118 5.09 2.45 7.12
N SER A 119 5.17 1.15 6.84
CA SER A 119 5.21 0.63 5.46
C SER A 119 3.98 -0.21 5.17
N ALA A 120 3.24 0.13 4.11
CA ALA A 120 2.08 -0.65 3.66
C ALA A 120 2.44 -2.11 3.30
N ASN A 121 3.68 -2.34 2.87
CA ASN A 121 4.25 -3.67 2.69
C ASN A 121 5.68 -3.70 3.23
N GLU A 122 5.93 -4.52 4.23
CA GLU A 122 7.27 -4.64 4.81
C GLU A 122 8.31 -5.09 3.77
N SER A 123 9.55 -4.64 3.93
CA SER A 123 10.72 -5.01 3.14
C SER A 123 10.89 -6.53 3.06
N GLN A 124 10.62 -7.23 4.16
CA GLN A 124 10.63 -8.69 4.24
C GLN A 124 9.47 -9.33 3.48
N ALA A 125 8.26 -8.78 3.57
CA ALA A 125 7.10 -9.28 2.83
C ALA A 125 7.31 -9.16 1.32
N ILE A 126 7.84 -8.02 0.86
CA ILE A 126 8.19 -7.82 -0.55
C ILE A 126 9.22 -8.86 -1.00
N THR A 127 10.31 -9.03 -0.26
CA THR A 127 11.37 -10.01 -0.60
C THR A 127 10.81 -11.43 -0.68
N ARG A 128 10.04 -11.85 0.33
CA ARG A 128 9.44 -13.19 0.38
C ARG A 128 8.47 -13.43 -0.77
N SER A 129 7.61 -12.47 -1.11
CA SER A 129 6.64 -12.59 -2.21
C SER A 129 7.29 -12.72 -3.60
N ARG A 130 8.56 -12.33 -3.74
CA ARG A 130 9.30 -12.39 -5.00
C ARG A 130 9.94 -13.76 -5.24
N ASP A 131 10.21 -14.51 -4.17
CA ASP A 131 10.71 -15.88 -4.28
C ASP A 131 9.53 -16.83 -4.55
N LYS A 132 9.31 -17.11 -5.84
CA LYS A 132 8.22 -17.96 -6.30
C LYS A 132 8.32 -19.38 -5.76
N LEU A 133 9.53 -19.96 -5.72
CA LEU A 133 9.72 -21.32 -5.23
C LEU A 133 9.34 -21.40 -3.75
N ARG A 134 9.84 -20.46 -2.95
CA ARG A 134 9.51 -20.39 -1.53
C ARG A 134 8.03 -20.14 -1.30
N CYS A 135 7.40 -19.25 -2.06
CA CYS A 135 5.96 -18.99 -1.97
C CYS A 135 5.16 -20.26 -2.26
N LEU A 136 5.49 -21.00 -3.32
CA LEU A 136 4.82 -22.25 -3.67
C LEU A 136 4.98 -23.32 -2.57
N GLN A 137 6.18 -23.45 -2.00
CA GLN A 137 6.43 -24.36 -0.87
C GLN A 137 5.62 -24.00 0.37
N LEU A 138 5.45 -22.69 0.66
CA LEU A 138 4.63 -22.23 1.78
C LEU A 138 3.15 -22.52 1.52
N LEU A 139 2.65 -22.21 0.32
CA LEU A 139 1.25 -22.49 -0.04
C LEU A 139 0.94 -24.00 -0.02
N ALA A 140 1.86 -24.84 -0.51
CA ALA A 140 1.70 -26.29 -0.49
C ALA A 140 1.79 -26.90 0.92
N ARG A 141 2.31 -26.17 1.91
CA ARG A 141 2.37 -26.61 3.31
C ARG A 141 1.07 -26.29 4.07
N GLU A 142 0.44 -25.16 3.74
CA GLU A 142 -0.76 -24.67 4.44
C GLU A 142 -2.09 -25.06 3.76
N GLY A 143 -2.03 -25.61 2.54
CA GLY A 143 -3.18 -26.14 1.79
C GLY A 143 -3.18 -27.66 1.76
#